data_AF-A0A124E8W2-F1
#
_entry.id   AF-A0A124E8W2-F1
#
_cell.length_a   1.000
_cell.length_b   1.000
_cell.length_c   1.000
_cell.angle_alpha   90.00
_cell.angle_beta   90.00
_cell.angle_gamma   90.00
#
_symmetry.space_group_name_H-M   'P 1'
#
loop_
_entity.id
_entity.type
_entity.pdbx_description
1 polymer ?
#
loop_
_entity_poly.entity_id
_entity_poly.type
_entity_poly.pdbx_seq_one_letter_code
_entity_poly.pdbx_strand_id
1 'polypeptide(L)'
;MTIAGDVPDSGSDETLAGHPGWASRPAAESDAARRYRETFADWGVDPTDDPMSVVSEAIDTRANEVRNALETCGDEEAIAALESVLDLCSLERELIEDGAQRRTFALLQVQEGLSKLRAVDDVATIVDRAPRELVESCGFDRAVLFRVHEGRMFMESAYFGEDRAGAEKMVAFAQSVAPPLDHMLLETQMIRRHAPAIVRDARNDPRVNRPIVEFSMTRSYVAAPVMPTGKVIGFLHADRLYSGRIVDEIDRDTVWAFAEGFGYAYERTVLLERMRRLQAEVRNALASADEAARALQDADLDLRKIEPQERSPAARSLAEVHTRVMAMLTRREIEVLRLMAAGRTNQQIADELVISAGTVKSHVKRVLRKLHATNRAEAASAYVRLASVPEVG
;
A
#
# COMPACT_ATOMS: atom_id res chain seq x y z
N MET A 1 -29.14 -25.90 -43.71
CA MET A 1 -27.78 -25.54 -44.17
C MET A 1 -26.85 -25.81 -43.01
N THR A 2 -26.35 -27.05 -43.00
CA THR A 2 -25.51 -27.64 -41.96
C THR A 2 -24.08 -27.13 -42.17
N ILE A 3 -23.45 -26.58 -41.14
CA ILE A 3 -22.01 -26.36 -41.14
C ILE A 3 -21.46 -27.25 -40.03
N ALA A 4 -21.17 -28.48 -40.40
CA ALA A 4 -20.26 -29.34 -39.68
C ALA A 4 -18.84 -28.80 -39.91
N GLY A 5 -18.14 -28.46 -38.83
CA GLY A 5 -16.71 -28.18 -38.85
C GLY A 5 -16.01 -29.27 -38.07
N ASP A 6 -15.31 -30.14 -38.79
CA ASP A 6 -14.42 -31.16 -38.26
C ASP A 6 -13.40 -30.56 -37.28
N VAL A 7 -13.31 -31.16 -36.10
CA VAL A 7 -12.15 -31.00 -35.21
C VAL A 7 -11.07 -31.96 -35.72
N PRO A 8 -9.86 -31.50 -36.10
CA PRO A 8 -8.83 -32.41 -36.56
C PRO A 8 -8.20 -33.17 -35.40
N ASP A 9 -8.07 -34.46 -35.67
CA ASP A 9 -7.35 -35.52 -34.96
C ASP A 9 -5.98 -35.08 -34.41
N SER A 10 -5.74 -35.39 -33.14
CA SER A 10 -4.50 -35.14 -32.40
C SER A 10 -3.42 -36.14 -32.83
N GLY A 11 -2.80 -35.88 -33.97
CA GLY A 11 -1.69 -36.68 -34.52
C GLY A 11 -0.44 -35.86 -34.85
N SER A 12 0.65 -36.19 -34.16
CA SER A 12 2.06 -35.92 -34.48
C SER A 12 2.65 -34.51 -34.23
N ASP A 13 3.54 -34.51 -33.24
CA ASP A 13 4.32 -33.44 -32.64
C ASP A 13 5.57 -33.06 -33.49
N GLU A 14 5.39 -32.42 -34.65
CA GLU A 14 6.53 -32.06 -35.53
C GLU A 14 6.58 -30.60 -36.03
N THR A 15 5.85 -29.64 -35.45
CA THR A 15 5.87 -28.23 -35.94
C THR A 15 6.16 -27.15 -34.90
N LEU A 16 6.95 -27.45 -33.87
CA LEU A 16 7.50 -26.43 -32.93
C LEU A 16 8.96 -26.04 -33.21
N ALA A 17 9.44 -26.21 -34.44
CA ALA A 17 10.78 -25.79 -34.87
C ALA A 17 10.84 -24.26 -35.08
N GLY A 18 10.88 -23.49 -34.00
CA GLY A 18 11.09 -22.04 -34.05
C GLY A 18 10.49 -21.22 -32.92
N HIS A 19 9.78 -21.85 -31.98
CA HIS A 19 9.14 -21.15 -30.87
C HIS A 19 10.12 -20.97 -29.69
N PRO A 20 10.19 -19.80 -29.03
CA PRO A 20 11.23 -19.47 -28.05
C PRO A 20 11.06 -20.19 -26.69
N GLY A 21 11.03 -21.53 -26.67
CA GLY A 21 11.27 -22.36 -25.48
C GLY A 21 10.34 -22.20 -24.28
N TRP A 22 9.23 -21.46 -24.36
CA TRP A 22 8.26 -21.31 -23.27
C TRP A 22 7.15 -22.35 -23.29
N ALA A 23 6.97 -23.05 -24.41
CA ALA A 23 6.05 -24.20 -24.52
C ALA A 23 6.56 -25.46 -23.78
N SER A 24 7.83 -25.48 -23.37
CA SER A 24 8.50 -26.63 -22.77
C SER A 24 8.65 -26.55 -21.25
N ARG A 25 8.00 -25.57 -20.59
CA ARG A 25 7.93 -25.55 -19.13
C ARG A 25 6.64 -26.29 -18.72
N PRO A 26 6.70 -27.60 -18.40
CA PRO A 26 5.51 -28.31 -17.96
C PRO A 26 4.94 -27.58 -16.74
N ALA A 27 3.62 -27.40 -16.73
CA ALA A 27 2.95 -26.94 -15.53
C ALA A 27 3.36 -27.85 -14.37
N ALA A 28 3.70 -27.27 -13.22
CA ALA A 28 4.00 -28.06 -12.04
C ALA A 28 2.74 -28.84 -11.68
N GLU A 29 2.76 -30.14 -11.95
CA GLU A 29 1.64 -31.01 -11.63
C GLU A 29 1.54 -31.15 -10.11
N SER A 30 0.32 -31.07 -9.59
CA SER A 30 0.07 -31.32 -8.18
C SER A 30 0.21 -32.81 -7.87
N ASP A 31 0.57 -33.14 -6.63
CA ASP A 31 0.62 -34.55 -6.19
C ASP A 31 -0.72 -35.26 -6.40
N ALA A 32 -1.83 -34.54 -6.25
CA ALA A 32 -3.17 -35.06 -6.48
C ALA A 32 -3.42 -35.39 -7.97
N ALA A 33 -3.04 -34.51 -8.90
CA ALA A 33 -3.19 -34.74 -10.33
C ALA A 33 -2.34 -35.93 -10.81
N ARG A 34 -1.13 -36.06 -10.27
CA ARG A 34 -0.27 -37.23 -10.53
C ARG A 34 -0.91 -38.52 -10.02
N ARG A 35 -1.36 -38.54 -8.76
CA ARG A 35 -2.02 -39.73 -8.16
C ARG A 35 -3.29 -40.10 -8.92
N TYR A 36 -4.09 -39.12 -9.35
CA TYR A 36 -5.26 -39.36 -10.19
C TYR A 36 -4.86 -40.07 -11.49
N ARG A 37 -3.90 -39.51 -12.25
CA ARG A 37 -3.43 -40.15 -13.49
C ARG A 37 -2.89 -41.56 -13.27
N GLU A 38 -2.09 -41.77 -12.22
CA GLU A 38 -1.53 -43.10 -11.90
C GLU A 38 -2.61 -44.11 -11.52
N THR A 39 -3.63 -43.69 -10.76
CA THR A 39 -4.70 -44.57 -10.28
C THR A 39 -5.65 -44.98 -11.41
N PHE A 40 -5.96 -44.04 -12.31
CA PHE A 40 -6.93 -44.23 -13.38
C PHE A 40 -6.29 -44.53 -14.74
N ALA A 41 -4.97 -44.72 -14.82
CA ALA A 41 -4.24 -45.01 -16.05
C ALA A 41 -4.83 -46.20 -16.84
N ASP A 42 -5.24 -47.24 -16.11
CA ASP A 42 -5.76 -48.49 -16.68
C ASP A 42 -7.30 -48.54 -16.72
N TRP A 43 -7.98 -47.46 -16.31
CA TRP A 43 -9.45 -47.42 -16.18
C TRP A 43 -10.15 -46.89 -17.44
N GLY A 44 -9.40 -46.50 -18.47
CA GLY A 44 -9.96 -46.02 -19.75
C GLY A 44 -10.68 -44.68 -19.67
N VAL A 45 -10.34 -43.85 -18.68
CA VAL A 45 -10.93 -42.52 -18.44
C VAL A 45 -10.44 -41.53 -19.50
N ASP A 46 -11.34 -40.66 -20.00
CA ASP A 46 -10.96 -39.61 -20.94
C ASP A 46 -10.12 -38.54 -20.20
N PRO A 47 -8.97 -38.10 -20.75
CA PRO A 47 -8.18 -37.01 -20.16
C PRO A 47 -8.93 -35.68 -19.97
N THR A 48 -10.06 -35.50 -20.64
CA THR A 48 -10.92 -34.31 -20.54
C THR A 48 -12.03 -34.44 -19.51
N ASP A 49 -12.25 -35.63 -18.95
CA ASP A 49 -13.23 -35.86 -17.90
C ASP A 49 -12.87 -35.07 -16.63
N ASP A 50 -13.89 -34.57 -15.95
CA ASP A 50 -13.72 -33.94 -14.65
C ASP A 50 -13.22 -34.99 -13.63
N PRO A 51 -12.00 -34.82 -13.08
CA PRO A 51 -11.41 -35.81 -12.17
C PRO A 51 -12.26 -36.08 -10.92
N MET A 52 -13.00 -35.08 -10.44
CA MET A 52 -13.88 -35.23 -9.27
C MET A 52 -15.06 -36.16 -9.59
N SER A 53 -15.71 -35.98 -10.73
CA SER A 53 -16.79 -36.85 -11.20
C SER A 53 -16.31 -38.30 -11.36
N VAL A 54 -15.17 -38.51 -12.01
CA VAL A 54 -14.58 -39.85 -12.24
C VAL A 54 -14.29 -40.56 -10.93
N VAL A 55 -13.65 -39.86 -9.99
CA VAL A 55 -13.33 -40.42 -8.67
C VAL A 55 -14.60 -40.75 -7.89
N SER A 56 -15.64 -39.89 -7.96
CA SER A 56 -16.90 -40.15 -7.27
C SER A 56 -17.58 -41.41 -7.80
N GLU A 57 -17.68 -41.57 -9.13
CA GLU A 57 -18.30 -42.75 -9.74
C GLU A 57 -17.55 -44.05 -9.41
N ALA A 58 -16.21 -43.98 -9.37
CA ALA A 58 -15.36 -45.10 -8.96
C ALA A 58 -15.57 -45.48 -7.49
N ILE A 59 -15.71 -44.49 -6.59
CA ILE A 59 -16.04 -44.72 -5.18
C ILE A 59 -17.40 -45.38 -5.06
N ASP A 60 -18.43 -44.86 -5.74
CA ASP A 60 -19.80 -45.40 -5.68
C ASP A 60 -19.84 -46.85 -6.19
N THR A 61 -19.11 -47.14 -7.26
CA THR A 61 -18.99 -48.50 -7.81
C THR A 61 -18.40 -49.46 -6.78
N ARG A 62 -17.27 -49.09 -6.16
CA ARG A 62 -16.61 -49.94 -5.15
C ARG A 62 -17.42 -50.05 -3.87
N ALA A 63 -18.06 -48.97 -3.44
CA ALA A 63 -18.95 -48.98 -2.29
C ALA A 63 -20.12 -49.96 -2.49
N ASN A 64 -20.70 -50.01 -3.69
CA ASN A 64 -21.75 -50.96 -4.03
C ASN A 64 -21.26 -52.41 -4.05
N GLU A 65 -20.05 -52.67 -4.57
CA GLU A 65 -19.44 -54.02 -4.50
C GLU A 65 -19.26 -54.48 -3.05
N VAL A 66 -18.72 -53.61 -2.18
CA VAL A 66 -18.53 -53.91 -0.75
C VAL A 66 -19.88 -54.12 -0.05
N ARG A 67 -20.86 -53.25 -0.31
CA ARG A 67 -22.23 -53.37 0.22
C ARG A 67 -22.84 -54.73 -0.15
N ASN A 68 -22.81 -55.11 -1.42
CA ASN A 68 -23.37 -56.39 -1.90
C ASN A 68 -22.69 -57.60 -1.21
N ALA A 69 -21.37 -57.52 -0.98
CA ALA A 69 -20.65 -58.57 -0.26
C ALA A 69 -21.07 -58.66 1.21
N LEU A 70 -21.23 -57.52 1.89
CA LEU A 70 -21.69 -57.46 3.29
C LEU A 70 -23.15 -57.93 3.45
N GLU A 71 -24.03 -57.57 2.50
CA GLU A 71 -25.41 -58.06 2.44
C GLU A 71 -25.47 -59.58 2.32
N THR A 72 -24.59 -60.16 1.49
CA THR A 72 -24.50 -61.62 1.34
C THR A 72 -24.06 -62.30 2.65
N CYS A 73 -23.25 -61.62 3.46
CA CYS A 73 -22.80 -62.10 4.77
C CYS A 73 -23.80 -61.81 5.91
N GLY A 74 -24.80 -60.95 5.69
CA GLY A 74 -25.81 -60.57 6.69
C GLY A 74 -25.28 -59.69 7.82
N ASP A 75 -24.20 -58.95 7.60
CA ASP A 75 -23.58 -58.08 8.62
C ASP A 75 -24.17 -56.66 8.58
N GLU A 76 -25.31 -56.47 9.25
CA GLU A 76 -26.03 -55.19 9.28
C GLU A 76 -25.22 -54.04 9.93
N GLU A 77 -24.36 -54.34 10.90
CA GLU A 77 -23.53 -53.34 11.57
C GLU A 77 -22.44 -52.81 10.63
N ALA A 78 -21.80 -53.71 9.86
CA ALA A 78 -20.83 -53.32 8.86
C ALA A 78 -21.46 -52.50 7.72
N ILE A 79 -22.70 -52.82 7.30
CA ILE A 79 -23.44 -52.04 6.29
C ILE A 79 -23.73 -50.63 6.82
N ALA A 80 -24.24 -50.49 8.04
CA ALA A 80 -24.53 -49.18 8.63
C ALA A 80 -23.25 -48.32 8.81
N ALA A 81 -22.12 -48.97 9.14
CA ALA A 81 -20.83 -48.30 9.21
C ALA A 81 -20.36 -47.81 7.83
N LEU A 82 -20.51 -48.63 6.78
CA LEU A 82 -20.19 -48.24 5.40
C LEU A 82 -21.05 -47.04 4.96
N GLU A 83 -22.35 -47.06 5.22
CA GLU A 83 -23.26 -45.93 4.92
C GLU A 83 -22.82 -44.65 5.64
N SER A 84 -22.51 -44.75 6.93
CA SER A 84 -22.04 -43.59 7.70
C SER A 84 -20.74 -42.99 7.14
N VAL A 85 -19.82 -43.84 6.64
CA VAL A 85 -18.59 -43.38 5.99
C VAL A 85 -18.89 -42.68 4.67
N LEU A 86 -19.80 -43.21 3.85
CA LEU A 86 -20.19 -42.59 2.58
C LEU A 86 -20.86 -41.24 2.81
N ASP A 87 -21.74 -41.12 3.80
CA ASP A 87 -22.37 -39.86 4.20
C ASP A 87 -21.32 -38.82 4.62
N LEU A 88 -20.33 -39.21 5.43
CA LEU A 88 -19.23 -38.34 5.83
C LEU A 88 -18.36 -37.92 4.64
N CYS A 89 -18.08 -38.81 3.70
CA CYS A 89 -17.33 -38.49 2.49
C CYS A 89 -18.11 -37.54 1.56
N SER A 90 -19.43 -37.69 1.44
CA SER A 90 -20.27 -36.74 0.70
C SER A 90 -20.25 -35.37 1.35
N LEU A 91 -20.44 -35.30 2.66
CA LEU A 91 -20.39 -34.05 3.42
C LEU A 91 -19.02 -33.37 3.31
N GLU A 92 -17.92 -34.12 3.39
CA GLU A 92 -16.57 -33.58 3.20
C GLU A 92 -16.43 -32.92 1.82
N ARG A 93 -16.93 -33.56 0.77
CA ARG A 93 -16.91 -33.02 -0.60
C ARG A 93 -17.74 -31.75 -0.72
N GLU A 94 -18.97 -31.76 -0.21
CA GLU A 94 -19.86 -30.60 -0.20
C GLU A 94 -19.22 -29.40 0.53
N LEU A 95 -18.54 -29.65 1.66
CA LEU A 95 -17.83 -28.61 2.41
C LEU A 95 -16.60 -28.07 1.66
N ILE A 96 -15.88 -28.92 0.93
CA ILE A 96 -14.75 -28.49 0.08
C ILE A 96 -15.26 -27.64 -1.09
N GLU A 97 -16.32 -28.06 -1.77
CA GLU A 97 -16.95 -27.33 -2.87
C GLU A 97 -17.51 -25.99 -2.41
N ASP A 98 -18.26 -25.96 -1.30
CA ASP A 98 -18.74 -24.72 -0.66
C ASP A 98 -17.56 -23.79 -0.33
N GLY A 99 -16.48 -24.33 0.25
CA GLY A 99 -15.27 -23.56 0.55
C GLY A 99 -14.64 -22.94 -0.70
N ALA A 100 -14.56 -23.67 -1.81
CA ALA A 100 -14.02 -23.20 -3.08
C ALA A 100 -14.92 -22.12 -3.72
N GLN A 101 -16.24 -22.31 -3.67
CA GLN A 101 -17.21 -21.33 -4.13
C GLN A 101 -17.14 -20.03 -3.30
N ARG A 102 -17.12 -20.13 -1.96
CA ARG A 102 -16.97 -18.98 -1.06
C ARG A 102 -15.68 -18.21 -1.33
N ARG A 103 -14.57 -18.91 -1.58
CA ARG A 103 -13.28 -18.26 -1.92
C ARG A 103 -13.34 -17.51 -3.25
N THR A 104 -13.98 -18.10 -4.26
CA THR A 104 -14.18 -17.45 -5.57
C THR A 104 -15.04 -16.19 -5.44
N PHE A 105 -16.15 -16.29 -4.70
CA PHE A 105 -17.03 -15.16 -4.45
C PHE A 105 -16.33 -14.05 -3.67
N ALA A 106 -15.56 -14.40 -2.63
CA ALA A 106 -14.79 -13.44 -1.86
C ALA A 106 -13.79 -12.65 -2.72
N LEU A 107 -13.12 -13.30 -3.68
CA LEU A 107 -12.22 -12.61 -4.61
C LEU A 107 -12.96 -11.62 -5.52
N LEU A 108 -14.15 -11.98 -6.03
CA LEU A 108 -14.98 -11.08 -6.82
C LEU A 108 -15.43 -9.86 -6.02
N GLN A 109 -15.83 -10.07 -4.77
CA GLN A 109 -16.20 -8.99 -3.84
C GLN A 109 -15.04 -8.03 -3.57
N VAL A 110 -13.83 -8.55 -3.37
CA VAL A 110 -12.62 -7.72 -3.22
C VAL A 110 -12.38 -6.90 -4.49
N GLN A 111 -12.48 -7.50 -5.67
CA GLN A 111 -12.32 -6.78 -6.94
C GLN A 111 -13.36 -5.67 -7.10
N GLU A 112 -14.62 -5.94 -6.74
CA GLU A 112 -15.70 -4.95 -6.76
C GLU A 112 -15.39 -3.76 -5.83
N GLY A 113 -15.08 -4.03 -4.55
CA GLY A 113 -14.76 -2.99 -3.57
C GLY A 113 -13.55 -2.14 -3.99
N LEU A 114 -12.48 -2.79 -4.47
CA LEU A 114 -11.29 -2.09 -4.96
C LEU A 114 -11.58 -1.25 -6.22
N SER A 115 -12.49 -1.68 -7.09
CA SER A 115 -12.87 -0.89 -8.27
C SER A 115 -13.51 0.44 -7.88
N LYS A 116 -14.33 0.46 -6.82
CA LYS A 116 -14.96 1.67 -6.27
C LYS A 116 -13.92 2.63 -5.69
N LEU A 117 -12.88 2.11 -5.04
CA LEU A 117 -11.76 2.92 -4.53
C LEU A 117 -10.87 3.49 -5.65
N ARG A 118 -10.80 2.85 -6.82
CA ARG A 118 -9.99 3.33 -7.95
C ARG A 118 -10.45 4.68 -8.50
N ALA A 119 -11.74 4.98 -8.39
CA ALA A 119 -12.33 6.23 -8.87
C ALA A 119 -12.07 7.42 -7.92
N VAL A 120 -11.52 7.18 -6.72
CA VAL A 120 -11.29 8.22 -5.72
C VAL A 120 -9.95 8.91 -5.96
N ASP A 121 -9.97 10.24 -6.00
CA ASP A 121 -8.81 11.10 -6.31
C ASP A 121 -8.40 12.04 -5.17
N ASP A 122 -8.96 11.81 -3.98
CA ASP A 122 -8.69 12.53 -2.73
C ASP A 122 -8.26 11.55 -1.62
N VAL A 123 -7.19 11.89 -0.89
CA VAL A 123 -6.63 11.00 0.14
C VAL A 123 -7.57 10.84 1.34
N ALA A 124 -8.25 11.90 1.78
CA ALA A 124 -9.16 11.80 2.92
C ALA A 124 -10.35 10.87 2.59
N THR A 125 -10.89 11.00 1.38
CA THR A 125 -12.01 10.20 0.89
C THR A 125 -11.64 8.73 0.72
N ILE A 126 -10.45 8.41 0.18
CA ILE A 126 -10.09 6.99 -0.02
C ILE A 126 -9.82 6.28 1.31
N VAL A 127 -9.27 7.00 2.29
CA VAL A 127 -9.06 6.52 3.66
C VAL A 127 -10.38 6.26 4.38
N ASP A 128 -11.36 7.16 4.22
CA ASP A 128 -12.70 6.98 4.79
C ASP A 128 -13.49 5.84 4.12
N ARG A 129 -13.38 5.69 2.80
CA ARG A 129 -14.10 4.66 2.05
C ARG A 129 -13.53 3.25 2.22
N ALA A 130 -12.25 3.09 2.53
CA ALA A 130 -11.64 1.77 2.57
C ALA A 130 -12.31 0.80 3.58
N PRO A 131 -12.55 1.19 4.85
CA PRO A 131 -13.33 0.36 5.78
C PRO A 131 -14.77 0.11 5.30
N ARG A 132 -15.39 1.11 4.67
CA ARG A 132 -16.75 0.98 4.13
C ARG A 132 -16.82 -0.11 3.08
N GLU A 133 -15.90 -0.13 2.12
CA GLU A 133 -15.92 -1.12 1.04
C GLU A 133 -15.60 -2.53 1.52
N LEU A 134 -14.80 -2.69 2.59
CA LEU A 134 -14.65 -4.00 3.25
C LEU A 134 -15.97 -4.50 3.83
N VAL A 135 -16.77 -3.63 4.43
CA VAL A 135 -18.08 -3.99 5.00
C VAL A 135 -19.11 -4.21 3.90
N GLU A 136 -19.34 -3.20 3.06
CA GLU A 136 -20.42 -3.20 2.06
C GLU A 136 -20.16 -4.16 0.90
N SER A 137 -18.92 -4.23 0.40
CA SER A 137 -18.59 -5.09 -0.75
C SER A 137 -18.11 -6.48 -0.32
N CYS A 138 -17.30 -6.60 0.74
CA CYS A 138 -16.72 -7.88 1.19
C CYS A 138 -17.50 -8.58 2.32
N GLY A 139 -18.59 -7.97 2.79
CA GLY A 139 -19.53 -8.60 3.72
C GLY A 139 -19.01 -8.76 5.15
N PHE A 140 -18.04 -7.94 5.58
CA PHE A 140 -17.68 -7.82 7.00
C PHE A 140 -18.73 -6.98 7.73
N ASP A 141 -18.84 -7.14 9.05
CA ASP A 141 -19.77 -6.33 9.85
C ASP A 141 -19.17 -4.97 10.21
N ARG A 142 -17.87 -4.99 10.49
CA ARG A 142 -17.11 -3.83 10.93
C ARG A 142 -15.72 -3.89 10.34
N ALA A 143 -15.20 -2.73 9.94
CA ALA A 143 -13.82 -2.58 9.55
C ALA A 143 -13.24 -1.28 10.11
N VAL A 144 -11.93 -1.29 10.34
CA VAL A 144 -11.16 -0.14 10.80
C VAL A 144 -9.83 -0.07 10.05
N LEU A 145 -9.38 1.14 9.79
CA LEU A 145 -8.10 1.45 9.19
C LEU A 145 -7.22 2.16 10.22
N PHE A 146 -6.07 1.57 10.51
CA PHE A 146 -5.02 2.17 11.32
C PHE A 146 -3.89 2.68 10.45
N ARG A 147 -3.37 3.86 10.78
CA ARG A 147 -2.13 4.40 10.24
C ARG A 147 -1.01 4.27 11.26
N VAL A 148 0.18 3.90 10.79
CA VAL A 148 1.39 3.88 11.60
C VAL A 148 2.15 5.19 11.40
N HIS A 149 2.35 5.94 12.47
CA HIS A 149 3.14 7.17 12.46
C HIS A 149 4.02 7.23 13.70
N GLU A 150 5.33 7.46 13.50
CA GLU A 150 6.33 7.52 14.58
C GLU A 150 6.29 6.33 15.55
N GLY A 151 6.04 5.12 15.04
CA GLY A 151 5.98 3.90 15.86
C GLY A 151 4.72 3.79 16.72
N ARG A 152 3.69 4.60 16.47
CA ARG A 152 2.37 4.51 17.12
C ARG A 152 1.28 4.22 16.09
N MET A 153 0.23 3.56 16.55
CA MET A 153 -0.96 3.31 15.73
C MET A 153 -2.06 4.31 16.03
N PHE A 154 -2.60 4.91 14.97
CA PHE A 154 -3.72 5.82 15.02
C PHE A 154 -4.86 5.22 14.21
N MET A 155 -6.03 5.06 14.82
CA MET A 155 -7.23 4.71 14.07
C MET A 155 -7.65 5.93 13.25
N GLU A 156 -7.55 5.80 11.94
CA GLU A 156 -7.77 6.90 11.00
C GLU A 156 -9.21 6.91 10.47
N SER A 157 -9.77 5.72 10.25
CA SER A 157 -11.19 5.57 9.89
C SER A 157 -11.76 4.26 10.48
N ALA A 158 -13.07 4.25 10.71
CA ALA A 158 -13.84 3.10 11.15
C ALA A 158 -15.21 3.13 10.47
N TYR A 159 -15.71 1.96 10.07
CA TYR A 159 -17.05 1.82 9.51
C TYR A 159 -17.71 0.55 10.01
N PHE A 160 -18.85 0.71 10.70
CA PHE A 160 -19.58 -0.36 11.39
C PHE A 160 -21.00 -0.57 10.81
N GLY A 161 -21.13 -0.46 9.48
CA GLY A 161 -22.42 -0.56 8.80
C GLY A 161 -23.38 0.55 9.22
N GLU A 162 -24.53 0.17 9.75
CA GLU A 162 -25.56 1.10 10.24
C GLU A 162 -25.17 1.79 11.56
N ASP A 163 -24.25 1.21 12.35
CA ASP A 163 -23.84 1.76 13.65
C ASP A 163 -22.77 2.86 13.51
N ARG A 164 -23.17 3.99 12.92
CA ARG A 164 -22.31 5.17 12.77
C ARG A 164 -21.82 5.71 14.12
N ALA A 165 -22.69 5.73 15.13
CA ALA A 165 -22.35 6.25 16.45
C ALA A 165 -21.30 5.38 17.16
N GLY A 166 -21.37 4.05 17.01
CA GLY A 166 -20.35 3.13 17.50
C GLY A 166 -19.00 3.33 16.82
N ALA A 167 -18.99 3.55 15.49
CA ALA A 167 -17.76 3.83 14.74
C ALA A 167 -17.09 5.14 15.22
N GLU A 168 -17.86 6.22 15.39
CA GLU A 168 -17.35 7.50 15.89
C GLU A 168 -16.76 7.38 17.32
N LYS A 169 -17.45 6.65 18.21
CA LYS A 169 -16.96 6.36 19.56
C LYS A 169 -15.69 5.52 19.55
N MET A 170 -15.59 4.55 18.64
CA MET A 170 -14.40 3.73 18.49
C MET A 170 -13.19 4.57 18.10
N VAL A 171 -13.33 5.43 17.09
CA VAL A 171 -12.23 6.29 16.64
C VAL A 171 -11.77 7.19 17.79
N ALA A 172 -12.70 7.83 18.50
CA ALA A 172 -12.38 8.68 19.65
C ALA A 172 -11.66 7.90 20.78
N PHE A 173 -12.15 6.70 21.11
CA PHE A 173 -11.51 5.84 22.11
C PHE A 173 -10.10 5.42 21.68
N ALA A 174 -9.94 4.89 20.47
CA ALA A 174 -8.65 4.43 19.97
C ALA A 174 -7.62 5.55 19.87
N GLN A 175 -8.05 6.77 19.52
CA GLN A 175 -7.20 7.97 19.55
C GLN A 175 -6.74 8.34 20.96
N SER A 176 -7.57 8.12 21.98
CA SER A 176 -7.20 8.38 23.39
C SER A 176 -6.16 7.38 23.93
N VAL A 177 -6.16 6.14 23.42
CA VAL A 177 -5.21 5.10 23.81
C VAL A 177 -3.90 5.21 23.01
N ALA A 178 -3.99 5.46 21.70
CA ALA A 178 -2.89 5.59 20.73
C ALA A 178 -1.67 4.68 21.06
N PRO A 179 -1.88 3.36 21.10
CA PRO A 179 -0.91 2.42 21.65
C PRO A 179 0.40 2.41 20.83
N PRO A 180 1.56 2.29 21.51
CA PRO A 180 2.83 2.15 20.83
C PRO A 180 2.94 0.74 20.19
N LEU A 181 3.56 0.69 19.01
CA LEU A 181 3.57 -0.49 18.13
C LEU A 181 4.44 -1.63 18.69
N ASP A 182 5.49 -1.31 19.43
CA ASP A 182 6.41 -2.25 20.07
C ASP A 182 5.75 -3.11 21.16
N HIS A 183 4.63 -2.65 21.73
CA HIS A 183 3.82 -3.39 22.70
C HIS A 183 2.76 -4.28 22.05
N MET A 184 2.65 -4.27 20.72
CA MET A 184 1.66 -5.06 19.98
C MET A 184 2.29 -6.26 19.29
N LEU A 185 2.08 -7.45 19.85
CA LEU A 185 2.69 -8.67 19.35
C LEU A 185 2.15 -9.06 17.97
N LEU A 186 0.85 -8.88 17.72
CA LEU A 186 0.23 -9.24 16.44
C LEU A 186 0.73 -8.36 15.30
N GLU A 187 0.63 -7.04 15.46
CA GLU A 187 1.03 -6.05 14.46
C GLU A 187 2.54 -6.08 14.20
N THR A 188 3.35 -6.31 15.24
CA THR A 188 4.80 -6.52 15.08
C THR A 188 5.10 -7.77 14.25
N GLN A 189 4.34 -8.86 14.42
CA GLN A 189 4.50 -10.05 13.57
C GLN A 189 4.11 -9.78 12.12
N MET A 190 3.00 -9.06 11.89
CA MET A 190 2.57 -8.68 10.55
C MET A 190 3.61 -7.81 9.83
N ILE A 191 4.27 -6.88 10.54
CA ILE A 191 5.37 -6.08 9.98
C ILE A 191 6.58 -6.95 9.67
N ARG A 192 6.95 -7.87 10.56
CA ARG A 192 8.14 -8.70 10.33
C ARG A 192 7.96 -9.71 9.21
N ARG A 193 6.74 -10.25 9.05
CA ARG A 193 6.43 -11.33 8.10
C ARG A 193 5.82 -10.84 6.79
N HIS A 194 5.36 -9.59 6.73
CA HIS A 194 4.56 -9.07 5.61
C HIS A 194 3.40 -10.02 5.29
N ALA A 195 2.64 -10.39 6.32
CA ALA A 195 1.59 -11.40 6.21
C ALA A 195 0.36 -10.98 7.03
N PRO A 196 -0.85 -11.41 6.62
CA PRO A 196 -2.06 -11.17 7.37
C PRO A 196 -2.12 -12.02 8.63
N ALA A 197 -3.02 -11.67 9.54
CA ALA A 197 -3.26 -12.38 10.78
C ALA A 197 -4.75 -12.68 10.98
N ILE A 198 -5.03 -13.74 11.73
CA ILE A 198 -6.35 -14.15 12.17
C ILE A 198 -6.34 -14.38 13.68
N VAL A 199 -7.36 -13.87 14.35
CA VAL A 199 -7.60 -14.04 15.78
C VAL A 199 -9.01 -14.60 15.96
N ARG A 200 -9.09 -15.88 16.36
CA ARG A 200 -10.38 -16.59 16.52
C ARG A 200 -11.01 -16.39 17.90
N ASP A 201 -10.22 -16.06 18.90
CA ASP A 201 -10.67 -15.75 20.27
C ASP A 201 -9.90 -14.54 20.81
N ALA A 202 -10.39 -13.34 20.50
CA ALA A 202 -9.74 -12.10 20.86
C ALA A 202 -9.71 -11.85 22.38
N ARG A 203 -10.64 -12.42 23.16
CA ARG A 203 -10.69 -12.19 24.61
C ARG A 203 -9.55 -12.88 25.35
N ASN A 204 -9.10 -14.02 24.83
CA ASN A 204 -8.08 -14.84 25.46
C ASN A 204 -6.73 -14.82 24.71
N ASP A 205 -6.64 -14.14 23.57
CA ASP A 205 -5.40 -14.07 22.80
C ASP A 205 -4.40 -13.06 23.44
N PRO A 206 -3.22 -13.50 23.89
CA PRO A 206 -2.26 -12.61 24.54
C PRO A 206 -1.60 -11.61 23.58
N ARG A 207 -1.79 -11.75 22.26
CA ARG A 207 -1.14 -10.92 21.25
C ARG A 207 -1.87 -9.61 20.97
N VAL A 208 -3.10 -9.47 21.45
CA VAL A 208 -4.01 -8.38 21.10
C VAL A 208 -3.95 -7.24 22.12
N ASN A 209 -4.39 -6.05 21.70
CA ASN A 209 -4.56 -4.92 22.62
C ASN A 209 -5.86 -5.07 23.42
N ARG A 210 -5.73 -5.44 24.70
CA ARG A 210 -6.86 -5.73 25.57
C ARG A 210 -7.86 -4.57 25.75
N PRO A 211 -7.43 -3.31 26.00
CA PRO A 211 -8.35 -2.17 26.04
C PRO A 211 -9.21 -2.01 24.77
N ILE A 212 -8.61 -2.18 23.58
CA ILE A 212 -9.35 -2.08 22.31
C ILE A 212 -10.32 -3.25 22.15
N VAL A 213 -9.91 -4.48 22.47
CA VAL A 213 -10.79 -5.65 22.39
C VAL A 213 -11.98 -5.54 23.34
N GLU A 214 -11.75 -5.10 24.57
CA GLU A 214 -12.82 -4.94 25.57
C GLU A 214 -13.82 -3.84 25.16
N PHE A 215 -13.33 -2.67 24.72
CA PHE A 215 -14.19 -1.58 24.26
C PHE A 215 -14.96 -1.93 22.98
N SER A 216 -14.32 -2.61 22.03
CA SER A 216 -14.93 -3.03 20.77
C SER A 216 -15.88 -4.21 20.89
N MET A 217 -15.85 -4.92 22.01
CA MET A 217 -16.55 -6.19 22.23
C MET A 217 -16.20 -7.27 21.19
N THR A 218 -15.08 -7.12 20.48
CA THR A 218 -14.68 -8.03 19.40
C THR A 218 -14.43 -9.43 19.94
N ARG A 219 -15.00 -10.43 19.28
CA ARG A 219 -14.81 -11.86 19.63
C ARG A 219 -13.74 -12.52 18.79
N SER A 220 -13.71 -12.20 17.50
CA SER A 220 -12.76 -12.72 16.53
C SER A 220 -12.58 -11.69 15.41
N TYR A 221 -11.38 -11.54 14.88
CA TYR A 221 -11.11 -10.58 13.80
C TYR A 221 -9.93 -11.02 12.92
N VAL A 222 -9.86 -10.46 11.74
CA VAL A 222 -8.73 -10.58 10.81
C VAL A 222 -8.06 -9.24 10.64
N ALA A 223 -6.76 -9.27 10.33
CA ALA A 223 -5.97 -8.07 10.12
C ALA A 223 -4.96 -8.26 8.98
N ALA A 224 -4.71 -7.20 8.22
CA ALA A 224 -3.73 -7.18 7.15
C ALA A 224 -2.94 -5.87 7.16
N PRO A 225 -1.59 -5.90 7.04
CA PRO A 225 -0.82 -4.69 6.81
C PRO A 225 -1.09 -4.10 5.43
N VAL A 226 -1.15 -2.76 5.37
CA VAL A 226 -1.22 -1.98 4.13
C VAL A 226 0.20 -1.62 3.71
N MET A 227 0.61 -2.07 2.51
CA MET A 227 2.01 -2.03 2.07
C MET A 227 2.17 -1.71 0.57
N PRO A 228 2.00 -0.44 0.12
CA PRO A 228 2.10 -0.10 -1.30
C PRO A 228 3.49 -0.38 -1.91
N THR A 229 4.55 -0.10 -1.14
CA THR A 229 5.96 -0.24 -1.57
C THR A 229 6.73 -1.27 -0.73
N GLY A 230 6.02 -2.28 -0.21
CA GLY A 230 6.60 -3.31 0.68
C GLY A 230 6.95 -2.80 2.09
N LYS A 231 6.69 -1.53 2.39
CA LYS A 231 6.76 -0.98 3.75
C LYS A 231 5.35 -0.89 4.34
N VAL A 232 5.16 -1.39 5.56
CA VAL A 232 3.93 -1.21 6.31
C VAL A 232 3.71 0.25 6.67
N ILE A 233 2.61 0.82 6.19
CA ILE A 233 2.16 2.19 6.50
C ILE A 233 0.94 2.20 7.43
N GLY A 234 0.29 1.06 7.60
CA GLY A 234 -0.97 0.93 8.31
C GLY A 234 -1.44 -0.51 8.37
N PHE A 235 -2.61 -0.71 8.98
CA PHE A 235 -3.27 -2.00 9.06
C PHE A 235 -4.77 -1.83 8.82
N LEU A 236 -5.35 -2.79 8.12
CA LEU A 236 -6.80 -2.95 8.04
C LEU A 236 -7.19 -4.10 8.97
N HIS A 237 -8.18 -3.86 9.81
CA HIS A 237 -8.78 -4.89 10.66
C HIS A 237 -10.26 -4.97 10.34
N ALA A 238 -10.81 -6.19 10.32
CA ALA A 238 -12.23 -6.42 10.11
C ALA A 238 -12.74 -7.59 10.94
N ASP A 239 -14.01 -7.51 11.33
CA ASP A 239 -14.68 -8.56 12.10
C ASP A 239 -16.11 -8.82 11.64
N ARG A 240 -16.70 -9.83 12.28
CA ARG A 240 -18.04 -10.33 12.03
C ARG A 240 -18.87 -10.33 13.33
N LEU A 241 -18.81 -9.23 14.09
CA LEU A 241 -19.47 -9.15 15.40
C LEU A 241 -20.99 -9.30 15.32
N TYR A 242 -21.65 -8.61 14.37
CA TYR A 242 -23.11 -8.52 14.31
C TYR A 242 -23.75 -9.81 13.79
N SER A 243 -23.13 -10.43 12.80
CA SER A 243 -23.50 -11.75 12.29
C SER A 243 -23.20 -12.88 13.28
N GLY A 244 -22.31 -12.64 14.25
CA GLY A 244 -21.90 -13.62 15.27
C GLY A 244 -21.00 -14.73 14.73
N ARG A 245 -20.57 -14.64 13.46
CA ARG A 245 -19.69 -15.62 12.82
C ARG A 245 -18.25 -15.44 13.31
N ILE A 246 -17.57 -16.55 13.59
CA ILE A 246 -16.13 -16.54 13.83
C ILE A 246 -15.41 -16.43 12.48
N VAL A 247 -14.48 -15.49 12.38
CA VAL A 247 -13.69 -15.31 11.16
C VAL A 247 -12.87 -16.56 10.82
N ASP A 248 -12.70 -16.85 9.53
CA ASP A 248 -11.91 -17.98 9.01
C ASP A 248 -10.78 -17.55 8.06
N GLU A 249 -10.11 -18.53 7.45
CA GLU A 249 -9.01 -18.32 6.52
C GLU A 249 -9.46 -17.53 5.27
N ILE A 250 -10.69 -17.74 4.80
CA ILE A 250 -11.22 -17.00 3.65
C ILE A 250 -11.36 -15.53 4.04
N ASP A 251 -11.86 -15.22 5.24
CA ASP A 251 -11.93 -13.84 5.73
C ASP A 251 -10.54 -13.19 5.80
N ARG A 252 -9.53 -13.92 6.29
CA ARG A 252 -8.15 -13.42 6.37
C ARG A 252 -7.60 -13.11 4.98
N ASP A 253 -7.78 -14.03 4.04
CA ASP A 253 -7.27 -13.89 2.67
C ASP A 253 -8.01 -12.78 1.91
N THR A 254 -9.30 -12.56 2.22
CA THR A 254 -10.11 -11.45 1.70
C THR A 254 -9.57 -10.10 2.14
N VAL A 255 -9.34 -9.91 3.45
CA VAL A 255 -8.78 -8.65 3.98
C VAL A 255 -7.36 -8.44 3.49
N TRP A 256 -6.57 -9.51 3.32
CA TRP A 256 -5.24 -9.45 2.73
C TRP A 256 -5.26 -8.91 1.30
N ALA A 257 -6.00 -9.57 0.40
CA ALA A 257 -6.10 -9.17 -0.99
C ALA A 257 -6.65 -7.74 -1.14
N PHE A 258 -7.62 -7.37 -0.30
CA PHE A 258 -8.14 -6.02 -0.25
C PHE A 258 -7.09 -5.01 0.23
N ALA A 259 -6.33 -5.31 1.29
CA ALA A 259 -5.30 -4.41 1.81
C ALA A 259 -4.16 -4.17 0.82
N GLU A 260 -3.76 -5.19 0.07
CA GLU A 260 -2.79 -5.06 -1.03
C GLU A 260 -3.32 -4.12 -2.12
N GLY A 261 -4.53 -4.38 -2.61
CA GLY A 261 -5.16 -3.55 -3.64
C GLY A 261 -5.42 -2.11 -3.19
N PHE A 262 -5.84 -1.93 -1.94
CA PHE A 262 -6.03 -0.62 -1.33
C PHE A 262 -4.70 0.12 -1.21
N GLY A 263 -3.62 -0.55 -0.81
CA GLY A 263 -2.28 0.06 -0.75
C GLY A 263 -1.89 0.71 -2.08
N TYR A 264 -2.04 -0.02 -3.19
CA TYR A 264 -1.78 0.54 -4.52
C TYR A 264 -2.71 1.70 -4.89
N ALA A 265 -4.00 1.60 -4.54
CA ALA A 265 -4.95 2.67 -4.80
C ALA A 265 -4.64 3.94 -4.00
N TYR A 266 -4.31 3.79 -2.72
CA TYR A 266 -3.90 4.86 -1.82
C TYR A 266 -2.63 5.56 -2.30
N GLU A 267 -1.58 4.81 -2.64
CA GLU A 267 -0.34 5.41 -3.13
C GLU A 267 -0.54 6.18 -4.44
N ARG A 268 -1.33 5.62 -5.37
CA ARG A 268 -1.71 6.34 -6.60
C ARG A 268 -2.38 7.66 -6.27
N THR A 269 -3.35 7.67 -5.35
CA THR A 269 -4.07 8.88 -4.95
C THR A 269 -3.14 9.91 -4.29
N VAL A 270 -2.25 9.48 -3.39
CA VAL A 270 -1.22 10.35 -2.77
C VAL A 270 -0.30 10.98 -3.82
N LEU A 271 0.14 10.21 -4.81
CA LEU A 271 1.01 10.69 -5.89
C LEU A 271 0.29 11.72 -6.77
N LEU A 272 -0.97 11.45 -7.14
CA LEU A 272 -1.78 12.36 -7.93
C LEU A 272 -2.05 13.69 -7.19
N GLU A 273 -2.40 13.63 -5.91
CA GLU A 273 -2.63 14.82 -5.10
C GLU A 273 -1.36 15.66 -4.95
N ARG A 274 -0.20 15.02 -4.72
CA ARG A 274 1.10 15.69 -4.68
C ARG A 274 1.44 16.36 -6.01
N MET A 275 1.18 15.69 -7.14
CA MET A 275 1.42 16.25 -8.47
C MET A 275 0.54 17.48 -8.71
N ARG A 276 -0.75 17.41 -8.36
CA ARG A 276 -1.69 18.55 -8.45
C ARG A 276 -1.23 19.73 -7.61
N ARG A 277 -0.77 19.49 -6.37
CA ARG A 277 -0.25 20.53 -5.48
C ARG A 277 0.99 21.21 -6.07
N LEU A 278 1.97 20.43 -6.55
CA LEU A 278 3.17 20.98 -7.21
C LEU A 278 2.82 21.79 -8.46
N GLN A 279 1.87 21.31 -9.29
CA GLN A 279 1.40 22.07 -10.45
C GLN A 279 0.70 23.38 -10.06
N ALA A 280 -0.04 23.41 -8.95
CA ALA A 280 -0.64 24.64 -8.43
C ALA A 280 0.43 25.62 -7.95
N GLU A 281 1.43 25.15 -7.21
CA GLU A 281 2.57 25.98 -6.75
C GLU A 281 3.34 26.58 -7.92
N VAL A 282 3.66 25.79 -8.95
CA VAL A 282 4.35 26.27 -10.16
C VAL A 282 3.51 27.32 -10.90
N ARG A 283 2.21 27.10 -11.07
CA ARG A 283 1.31 28.07 -11.73
C ARG A 283 1.25 29.38 -10.95
N ASN A 284 1.14 29.32 -9.63
CA ASN A 284 1.11 30.51 -8.77
C ASN A 284 2.42 31.29 -8.83
N ALA A 285 3.56 30.59 -8.82
CA ALA A 285 4.88 31.21 -8.96
C ALA A 285 5.05 31.91 -10.33
N LEU A 286 4.60 31.27 -11.42
CA LEU A 286 4.62 31.87 -12.76
C LEU A 286 3.71 33.10 -12.88
N ALA A 287 2.51 33.04 -12.31
CA ALA A 287 1.59 34.17 -12.29
C ALA A 287 2.16 35.36 -11.52
N SER A 288 2.78 35.10 -10.36
CA SER A 288 3.44 36.15 -9.57
C SER A 288 4.63 36.77 -10.30
N ALA A 289 5.41 35.97 -11.05
CA ALA A 289 6.51 36.48 -11.87
C ALA A 289 6.01 37.33 -13.04
N ASP A 290 4.92 36.93 -13.70
CA ASP A 290 4.29 37.69 -14.79
C ASP A 290 3.74 39.03 -14.28
N GLU A 291 3.09 39.05 -13.11
CA GLU A 291 2.62 40.27 -12.47
C GLU A 291 3.77 41.22 -12.10
N ALA A 292 4.86 40.70 -11.53
CA ALA A 292 6.05 41.49 -11.25
C ALA A 292 6.70 42.06 -12.53
N ALA A 293 6.71 41.28 -13.62
CA ALA A 293 7.24 41.74 -14.90
C ALA A 293 6.38 42.85 -15.52
N ARG A 294 5.04 42.74 -15.44
CA ARG A 294 4.13 43.81 -15.90
C ARG A 294 4.26 45.07 -15.05
N ALA A 295 4.35 44.94 -13.73
CA ALA A 295 4.56 46.09 -12.85
C ALA A 295 5.86 46.85 -13.18
N LEU A 296 6.92 46.14 -13.61
CA LEU A 296 8.15 46.76 -14.09
C LEU A 296 8.01 47.44 -15.47
N GLN A 297 7.11 46.95 -16.33
CA GLN A 297 6.82 47.56 -17.65
C GLN A 297 5.92 48.78 -17.55
N ASP A 298 4.91 48.74 -16.66
CA ASP A 298 3.92 49.80 -16.47
C ASP A 298 4.41 50.90 -15.52
N ALA A 299 5.49 50.65 -14.78
CA ALA A 299 6.20 51.71 -14.08
C ALA A 299 6.70 52.72 -15.12
N ASP A 300 6.14 53.92 -15.10
CA ASP A 300 6.54 55.05 -15.94
C ASP A 300 8.06 55.26 -15.75
N LEU A 301 8.84 54.72 -16.68
CA LEU A 301 10.28 54.93 -16.75
C LEU A 301 10.45 56.37 -17.22
N ASP A 302 10.28 57.30 -16.28
CA ASP A 302 10.64 58.70 -16.43
C ASP A 302 12.17 58.71 -16.59
N LEU A 303 12.61 58.49 -17.84
CA LEU A 303 13.97 58.68 -18.33
C LEU A 303 14.27 60.19 -18.32
N ARG A 304 14.08 60.82 -17.17
CA ARG A 304 14.78 62.06 -16.85
C ARG A 304 16.24 61.71 -16.98
N LYS A 305 16.94 62.43 -17.86
CA LYS A 305 18.40 62.46 -17.89
C LYS A 305 18.87 62.67 -16.46
N ILE A 306 19.32 61.59 -15.84
CA ILE A 306 20.03 61.63 -14.59
C ILE A 306 21.37 62.26 -14.98
N GLU A 307 21.46 63.58 -14.85
CA GLU A 307 22.77 64.19 -14.67
C GLU A 307 23.44 63.44 -13.51
N PRO A 308 24.75 63.12 -13.58
CA PRO A 308 25.41 62.25 -12.61
C PRO A 308 25.36 62.85 -11.20
N GLN A 309 24.26 62.61 -10.50
CA GLN A 309 24.04 63.10 -9.16
C GLN A 309 24.79 62.14 -8.24
N GLU A 310 25.77 62.71 -7.54
CA GLU A 310 26.66 61.98 -6.65
C GLU A 310 25.90 60.97 -5.78
N ARG A 311 26.36 59.72 -5.84
CA ARG A 311 25.82 58.57 -5.09
C ARG A 311 25.33 58.99 -3.71
N SER A 312 24.03 58.77 -3.44
CA SER A 312 23.37 59.01 -2.15
C SER A 312 24.23 58.51 -0.97
N PRO A 313 24.25 59.21 0.17
CA PRO A 313 24.94 58.76 1.39
C PRO A 313 24.54 57.34 1.83
N ALA A 314 23.29 56.93 1.57
CA ALA A 314 22.81 55.58 1.85
C ALA A 314 23.41 54.53 0.92
N ALA A 315 23.62 54.86 -0.37
CA ALA A 315 24.28 53.98 -1.33
C ALA A 315 25.78 53.83 -1.05
N ARG A 316 26.45 54.91 -0.58
CA ARG A 316 27.85 54.85 -0.10
C ARG A 316 27.97 53.98 1.16
N SER A 317 27.06 54.14 2.12
CA SER A 317 27.01 53.35 3.35
C SER A 317 26.79 51.85 3.05
N LEU A 318 25.85 51.51 2.16
CA LEU A 318 25.60 50.11 1.78
C LEU A 318 26.78 49.47 1.02
N ALA A 319 27.44 50.23 0.14
CA ALA A 319 28.64 49.78 -0.56
C ALA A 319 29.84 49.60 0.38
N GLU A 320 30.00 50.46 1.38
CA GLU A 320 31.02 50.27 2.43
C GLU A 320 30.74 49.05 3.30
N VAL A 321 29.47 48.80 3.65
CA VAL A 321 29.06 47.60 4.40
C VAL A 321 29.29 46.34 3.57
N HIS A 322 28.92 46.33 2.29
CA HIS A 322 29.21 45.25 1.35
C HIS A 322 30.71 44.96 1.29
N THR A 323 31.53 46.00 1.15
CA THR A 323 33.00 45.89 1.07
C THR A 323 33.57 45.33 2.37
N ARG A 324 33.11 45.78 3.54
CA ARG A 324 33.56 45.25 4.84
C ARG A 324 33.16 43.78 5.04
N VAL A 325 31.92 43.41 4.71
CA VAL A 325 31.43 42.04 4.86
C VAL A 325 32.20 41.08 3.94
N MET A 326 32.42 41.47 2.68
CA MET A 326 33.20 40.65 1.73
C MET A 326 34.68 40.59 2.12
N ALA A 327 35.25 41.63 2.72
CA ALA A 327 36.62 41.62 3.24
C ALA A 327 36.81 40.72 4.49
N MET A 328 35.75 40.47 5.26
CA MET A 328 35.81 39.59 6.45
C MET A 328 35.73 38.10 6.11
N LEU A 329 35.19 37.75 4.95
CA LEU A 329 35.08 36.38 4.46
C LEU A 329 36.27 36.02 3.58
N THR A 330 36.75 34.79 3.72
CA THR A 330 37.73 34.25 2.76
C THR A 330 37.03 33.95 1.43
N ARG A 331 37.78 33.93 0.33
CA ARG A 331 37.26 33.55 -1.00
C ARG A 331 36.40 32.28 -0.96
N ARG A 332 36.86 31.27 -0.22
CA ARG A 332 36.14 30.00 -0.07
C ARG A 332 34.85 30.11 0.75
N GLU A 333 34.82 30.98 1.75
CA GLU A 333 33.62 31.27 2.54
C GLU A 333 32.60 32.07 1.71
N ILE A 334 33.04 32.95 0.81
CA ILE A 334 32.18 33.67 -0.14
C ILE A 334 31.53 32.69 -1.14
N GLU A 335 32.32 31.77 -1.72
CA GLU A 335 31.80 30.73 -2.62
C GLU A 335 30.74 29.85 -1.92
N VAL A 336 31.02 29.40 -0.70
CA VAL A 336 30.06 28.63 0.10
C VAL A 336 28.80 29.44 0.42
N LEU A 337 28.94 30.72 0.79
CA LEU A 337 27.81 31.60 1.09
C LEU A 337 26.92 31.86 -0.14
N ARG A 338 27.54 32.05 -1.32
CA ARG A 338 26.81 32.20 -2.59
C ARG A 338 25.98 30.96 -2.92
N LEU A 339 26.56 29.76 -2.76
CA LEU A 339 25.84 28.51 -3.02
C LEU A 339 24.77 28.21 -1.95
N MET A 340 24.99 28.64 -0.70
CA MET A 340 23.96 28.64 0.34
C MET A 340 22.77 29.52 -0.05
N ALA A 341 23.02 30.73 -0.57
CA ALA A 341 22.00 31.65 -1.02
C ALA A 341 21.22 31.12 -2.24
N ALA A 342 21.86 30.32 -3.10
CA ALA A 342 21.23 29.59 -4.20
C ALA A 342 20.43 28.34 -3.76
N GLY A 343 20.29 28.08 -2.45
CA GLY A 343 19.49 26.98 -1.91
C GLY A 343 20.16 25.60 -1.99
N ARG A 344 21.45 25.52 -2.33
CA ARG A 344 22.18 24.24 -2.43
C ARG A 344 22.33 23.57 -1.06
N THR A 345 22.26 22.25 -1.00
CA THR A 345 22.57 21.47 0.22
C THR A 345 24.07 21.37 0.45
N ASN A 346 24.53 20.99 1.66
CA ASN A 346 25.96 20.82 1.92
C ASN A 346 26.62 19.75 1.03
N GLN A 347 25.85 18.73 0.61
CA GLN A 347 26.34 17.72 -0.33
C GLN A 347 26.52 18.32 -1.72
N GLN A 348 25.54 19.07 -2.22
CA GLN A 348 25.64 19.73 -3.53
C GLN A 348 26.78 20.76 -3.57
N ILE A 349 26.99 21.52 -2.48
CA ILE A 349 28.12 22.45 -2.37
C ILE A 349 29.45 21.68 -2.34
N ALA A 350 29.50 20.53 -1.68
CA ALA A 350 30.69 19.69 -1.62
C ALA A 350 31.06 19.17 -3.01
N ASP A 351 30.07 18.73 -3.77
CA ASP A 351 30.22 18.23 -5.13
C ASP A 351 30.67 19.35 -6.09
N GLU A 352 30.03 20.52 -6.03
CA GLU A 352 30.34 21.67 -6.90
C GLU A 352 31.70 22.29 -6.61
N LEU A 353 32.11 22.29 -5.34
CA LEU A 353 33.37 22.84 -4.90
C LEU A 353 34.50 21.78 -4.81
N VAL A 354 34.22 20.52 -5.14
CA VAL A 354 35.15 19.37 -5.11
C VAL A 354 35.88 19.26 -3.76
N ILE A 355 35.12 19.25 -2.67
CA ILE A 355 35.62 19.09 -1.29
C ILE A 355 34.68 18.18 -0.48
N SER A 356 35.07 17.75 0.72
CA SER A 356 34.19 16.93 1.55
C SER A 356 33.01 17.73 2.14
N ALA A 357 31.87 17.07 2.35
CA ALA A 357 30.72 17.67 3.04
C ALA A 357 31.06 18.11 4.49
N GLY A 358 32.01 17.45 5.15
CA GLY A 358 32.54 17.86 6.46
C GLY A 358 33.32 19.18 6.39
N THR A 359 34.06 19.40 5.30
CA THR A 359 34.76 20.65 5.02
C THR A 359 33.76 21.79 4.75
N VAL A 360 32.69 21.52 3.99
CA VAL A 360 31.60 22.49 3.77
C VAL A 360 30.92 22.87 5.08
N LYS A 361 30.56 21.91 5.94
CA LYS A 361 29.99 22.19 7.28
C LYS A 361 30.89 23.13 8.09
N SER A 362 32.21 22.94 8.02
CA SER A 362 33.17 23.80 8.70
C SER A 362 33.20 25.23 8.14
N HIS A 363 33.14 25.37 6.80
CA HIS A 363 33.02 26.69 6.17
C HIS A 363 31.70 27.38 6.52
N VAL A 364 30.57 26.67 6.50
CA VAL A 364 29.26 27.19 6.90
C VAL A 364 29.30 27.72 8.34
N LYS A 365 29.87 26.96 9.29
CA LYS A 365 30.00 27.40 10.68
C LYS A 365 30.83 28.68 10.82
N ARG A 366 31.91 28.83 10.03
CA ARG A 366 32.74 30.05 10.02
C ARG A 366 32.00 31.23 9.41
N VAL A 367 31.25 31.02 8.32
CA VAL A 367 30.40 32.02 7.68
C VAL A 367 29.33 32.53 8.66
N LEU A 368 28.58 31.64 9.30
CA LEU A 368 27.56 32.00 10.29
C LEU A 368 28.15 32.83 11.42
N ARG A 369 29.30 32.42 11.96
CA ARG A 369 29.99 33.15 13.02
C ARG A 369 30.47 34.54 12.57
N LYS A 370 31.05 34.65 11.38
CA LYS A 370 31.58 35.92 10.84
C LYS A 370 30.47 36.90 10.45
N LEU A 371 29.31 36.39 10.06
CA LEU A 371 28.13 37.20 9.72
C LEU A 371 27.18 37.43 10.90
N HIS A 372 27.51 36.89 12.09
CA HIS A 372 26.62 36.89 13.25
C HIS A 372 25.21 36.34 12.94
N ALA A 373 25.13 35.35 12.05
CA ALA A 373 23.88 34.71 11.65
C ALA A 373 23.62 33.44 12.48
N THR A 374 22.37 33.24 12.87
CA THR A 374 21.94 32.13 13.74
C THR A 374 21.67 30.86 12.95
N ASN A 375 21.30 31.01 11.68
CA ASN A 375 20.98 29.89 10.80
C ASN A 375 21.35 30.18 9.33
N ARG A 376 21.31 29.13 8.50
CA ARG A 376 21.65 29.17 7.07
C ARG A 376 20.78 30.17 6.30
N ALA A 377 19.49 30.27 6.63
CA ALA A 377 18.55 31.14 5.94
C ALA A 377 18.85 32.62 6.22
N GLU A 378 19.21 32.97 7.45
CA GLU A 378 19.66 34.32 7.82
C GLU A 378 20.93 34.73 7.07
N ALA A 379 21.92 33.84 6.97
CA ALA A 379 23.13 34.11 6.21
C ALA A 379 22.86 34.25 4.70
N ALA A 380 22.01 33.40 4.13
CA ALA A 380 21.57 33.51 2.73
C ALA A 380 20.84 34.84 2.47
N SER A 381 19.94 35.23 3.37
CA SER A 381 19.21 36.50 3.28
C SER A 381 20.16 37.70 3.39
N ALA A 382 21.16 37.64 4.26
CA ALA A 382 22.20 38.66 4.37
C ALA A 382 23.00 38.81 3.05
N TYR A 383 23.35 37.70 2.40
CA TYR A 383 24.02 37.73 1.10
C TYR A 383 23.15 38.38 0.01
N VAL A 384 21.87 38.02 -0.09
CA VAL A 384 20.95 38.59 -1.10
C VAL A 384 20.76 40.10 -0.92
N ARG A 385 20.65 40.58 0.33
CA ARG A 385 20.56 42.03 0.64
C ARG A 385 21.84 42.81 0.31
N LEU A 386 22.98 42.14 0.32
CA LEU A 386 24.28 42.72 0.01
C LEU A 386 24.58 42.68 -1.49
N ALA A 387 24.17 41.61 -2.18
CA ALA A 387 24.37 41.40 -3.62
C ALA A 387 23.39 42.17 -4.53
N SER A 388 22.38 42.85 -3.96
CA SER A 388 21.45 43.71 -4.70
C SER A 388 22.04 45.08 -5.08
N VAL A 389 23.33 45.32 -4.82
CA VAL A 389 24.09 46.41 -5.43
C VAL A 389 24.79 45.85 -6.68
N PRO A 390 24.49 46.32 -7.90
CA PRO A 390 25.09 45.77 -9.11
C PRO A 390 26.61 45.97 -9.11
N GLU A 391 27.36 44.92 -9.42
CA GLU A 391 28.78 45.02 -9.78
C GLU A 391 28.87 45.85 -11.07
N VAL A 392 29.31 47.10 -10.93
CA VAL A 392 29.76 47.91 -12.07
C VAL A 392 31.12 47.33 -12.47
N GLY A 393 31.14 46.64 -13.60
CA GLY A 393 32.36 46.11 -14.23
C GLY A 393 33.33 47.19 -14.67
#